data_AF-H2ZYH4-F1
#
_entry.id   AF-H2ZYH4-F1
#
_cell.length_a   1.000
_cell.length_b   1.000
_cell.length_c   1.000
_cell.angle_alpha   90.00
_cell.angle_beta   90.00
_cell.angle_gamma   90.00
#
_symmetry.space_group_name_H-M   'P 1'
#
loop_
_entity.id
_entity.type
_entity.pdbx_description
1 polymer ?
#
loop_
_entity_poly.entity_id
_entity_poly.type
_entity_poly.pdbx_seq_one_letter_code
_entity_poly.pdbx_strand_id
1 'polypeptide(L)'
;MEPVNKEEKPNPVAHANLFSKLFFCWLNPLLKIGHKRRLEEDDMYKVLPEDSSEILGEQLQWYWDKEVFKAKKDLRVPHLTKAIMNCYWKSYSLLGAFTFLEESVKIIQPILIGNLISYFESYDSNDIEARNTAYGYAAGVSLCSLSLAILHHLYFYHVQRAGMKLRVAMCHMIYKKALCLNHVALGKTTTGQIVNLLSNDVNKFDQVRFFLHFWLYSRDCRHPGSLLTASGKRVVIGLHWILLLIAVKVQTNDYYIIHRSKTAVFTDSRIKTMNEVISGIRIIKMYAWEKPFAELVHDIRRKEISKILKSSYLRGMNLASFFFSNKVIQLVTFMTYVLLGNIVTASRVFVAVSLYNSVRLTVALFFPLAIEKASESLVSIRRIK
;
A
#
# COMPACT_ATOMS: atom_id res chain seq x y z
N MET A 1 -23.63 35.18 -10.92
CA MET A 1 -23.53 35.49 -9.48
C MET A 1 -23.28 34.17 -8.79
N GLU A 2 -22.06 33.94 -8.31
CA GLU A 2 -21.80 32.82 -7.41
C GLU A 2 -22.69 32.99 -6.16
N PRO A 3 -23.39 31.95 -5.69
CA PRO A 3 -24.26 32.10 -4.55
C PRO A 3 -23.42 32.49 -3.33
N VAL A 4 -23.93 33.50 -2.62
CA VAL A 4 -23.44 34.01 -1.34
C VAL A 4 -23.05 32.85 -0.43
N ASN A 5 -21.79 32.91 0.02
CA ASN A 5 -21.10 32.06 0.99
C ASN A 5 -22.06 31.33 1.96
N LYS A 6 -22.51 30.13 1.59
CA LYS A 6 -23.24 29.25 2.50
C LYS A 6 -22.26 28.82 3.59
N GLU A 7 -22.61 29.03 4.85
CA GLU A 7 -21.76 28.64 5.98
C GLU A 7 -21.37 27.16 5.87
N GLU A 8 -20.09 26.91 5.59
CA GLU A 8 -19.55 25.56 5.45
C GLU A 8 -19.71 24.79 6.76
N LYS A 9 -20.25 23.56 6.69
CA LYS A 9 -20.49 22.74 7.87
C LYS A 9 -19.14 22.39 8.55
N PRO A 10 -18.99 22.63 9.86
CA PRO A 10 -17.77 22.30 10.57
C PRO A 10 -17.54 20.78 10.58
N ASN A 11 -16.26 20.38 10.64
CA ASN A 11 -15.91 18.97 10.61
C ASN A 11 -16.36 18.25 11.90
N PRO A 12 -17.19 17.19 11.82
CA PRO A 12 -17.67 16.48 13.01
C PRO A 12 -16.54 15.78 13.78
N VAL A 13 -15.39 15.52 13.14
CA VAL A 13 -14.20 14.96 13.79
C VAL A 13 -13.64 15.91 14.85
N ALA A 14 -13.76 17.23 14.65
CA ALA A 14 -13.22 18.22 15.57
C ALA A 14 -13.89 18.13 16.96
N HIS A 15 -15.21 17.92 16.98
CA HIS A 15 -16.01 17.81 18.19
C HIS A 15 -16.29 16.35 18.63
N ALA A 16 -15.77 15.37 17.90
CA ALA A 16 -16.00 13.96 18.21
C ALA A 16 -15.23 13.50 19.46
N ASN A 17 -15.95 12.86 20.39
CA ASN A 17 -15.37 12.15 21.54
C ASN A 17 -14.48 10.97 21.08
N LEU A 18 -13.61 10.50 21.97
CA LEU A 18 -12.68 9.39 21.69
C LEU A 18 -13.38 8.14 21.15
N PHE A 19 -14.52 7.75 21.73
CA PHE A 19 -15.31 6.61 21.25
C PHE A 19 -15.80 6.82 19.81
N SER A 20 -16.31 8.01 19.49
CA SER A 20 -16.76 8.33 18.14
C SER A 20 -15.61 8.32 17.13
N LYS A 21 -14.42 8.77 17.53
CA LYS A 21 -13.20 8.68 16.71
C LYS A 21 -12.73 7.24 16.51
N LEU A 22 -12.80 6.41 17.55
CA LEU A 22 -12.36 5.01 17.52
C LEU A 22 -13.22 4.15 16.59
N PHE A 23 -14.54 4.31 16.66
CA PHE A 23 -15.52 3.54 15.88
C PHE A 23 -16.01 4.25 14.62
N PHE A 24 -15.42 5.39 14.27
CA PHE A 24 -15.81 6.21 13.12
C PHE A 24 -17.30 6.64 13.10
N CYS A 25 -17.94 6.72 14.27
CA CYS A 25 -19.37 7.07 14.38
C CYS A 25 -19.69 8.47 13.86
N TRP A 26 -18.71 9.38 13.85
CA TRP A 26 -18.84 10.73 13.31
C TRP A 26 -19.18 10.75 11.80
N LEU A 27 -18.93 9.67 11.08
CA LEU A 27 -19.25 9.54 9.65
C LEU A 27 -20.71 9.16 9.38
N ASN A 28 -21.41 8.59 10.38
CA ASN A 28 -22.77 8.09 10.24
C ASN A 28 -23.80 9.12 9.71
N PRO A 29 -23.77 10.42 10.09
CA PRO A 29 -24.67 11.42 9.54
C PRO A 29 -24.54 11.55 8.02
N LEU A 30 -23.31 11.60 7.50
CA LEU A 30 -23.04 11.71 6.06
C LEU A 30 -23.51 10.45 5.31
N LEU A 31 -23.22 9.27 5.86
CA LEU A 31 -23.67 8.00 5.27
C LEU A 31 -25.21 7.89 5.21
N LYS A 32 -25.90 8.38 6.24
CA LYS A 32 -27.38 8.44 6.26
C LYS A 32 -27.93 9.36 5.18
N ILE A 33 -27.28 10.50 4.92
CA ILE A 33 -27.67 11.40 3.83
C ILE A 33 -27.44 10.71 2.48
N GLY A 34 -26.25 10.13 2.28
CA GLY A 34 -25.88 9.42 1.05
C GLY A 34 -26.75 8.18 0.75
N HIS A 35 -27.32 7.55 1.77
CA HIS A 35 -28.29 6.48 1.60
C HIS A 35 -29.66 6.99 1.12
N LYS A 36 -30.09 8.18 1.58
CA LYS A 36 -31.39 8.76 1.24
C LYS A 36 -31.39 9.51 -0.10
N ARG A 37 -30.28 10.16 -0.44
CA ARG A 37 -30.13 10.95 -1.66
C ARG A 37 -28.67 10.95 -2.14
N ARG A 38 -28.46 11.30 -3.42
CA ARG A 38 -27.12 11.55 -3.94
C ARG A 38 -26.49 12.74 -3.20
N LEU A 39 -25.25 12.57 -2.74
CA LEU A 39 -24.50 13.61 -2.05
C LEU A 39 -24.18 14.77 -2.99
N GLU A 40 -24.33 15.99 -2.47
CA GLU A 40 -23.97 17.24 -3.13
C GLU A 40 -22.77 17.90 -2.43
N GLU A 41 -22.15 18.90 -3.06
CA GLU A 41 -20.99 19.61 -2.49
C GLU A 41 -21.33 20.26 -1.13
N ASP A 42 -22.56 20.77 -1.00
CA ASP A 42 -23.10 21.35 0.23
C ASP A 42 -23.25 20.33 1.40
N ASP A 43 -23.20 19.02 1.13
CA ASP A 43 -23.21 17.99 2.16
C ASP A 43 -21.84 17.74 2.78
N MET A 44 -20.78 18.20 2.13
CA MET A 44 -19.41 17.96 2.56
C MET A 44 -19.03 18.86 3.73
N TYR A 45 -18.23 18.31 4.63
CA TYR A 45 -17.70 19.06 5.77
C TYR A 45 -16.43 19.82 5.38
N LYS A 46 -16.20 20.96 6.03
CA LYS A 46 -14.93 21.67 5.94
C LYS A 46 -13.77 20.77 6.36
N VAL A 47 -12.63 20.92 5.71
CA VAL A 47 -11.39 20.24 6.11
C VAL A 47 -10.98 20.69 7.51
N LEU A 48 -10.31 19.81 8.26
CA LEU A 48 -9.72 20.19 9.54
C LEU A 48 -8.65 21.28 9.29
N PRO A 49 -8.50 22.28 10.18
CA PRO A 49 -7.49 23.32 10.02
C PRO A 49 -6.08 22.75 9.84
N GLU A 50 -5.73 21.70 10.59
CA GLU A 50 -4.46 20.97 10.49
C GLU A 50 -4.24 20.22 9.16
N ASP A 51 -5.30 20.04 8.36
CA ASP A 51 -5.27 19.39 7.04
C ASP A 51 -5.38 20.41 5.89
N SER A 52 -5.40 21.71 6.20
CA SER A 52 -5.46 22.78 5.20
C SER A 52 -4.21 22.83 4.33
N SER A 53 -4.38 23.22 3.06
CA SER A 53 -3.29 23.29 2.09
C SER A 53 -2.25 24.35 2.43
N GLU A 54 -2.67 25.45 3.03
CA GLU A 54 -1.80 26.54 3.47
C GLU A 54 -0.83 26.07 4.57
N ILE A 55 -1.36 25.49 5.67
CA ILE A 55 -0.53 25.01 6.78
C ILE A 55 0.42 23.91 6.32
N LEU A 56 -0.10 22.90 5.60
CA LEU A 56 0.71 21.77 5.15
C LEU A 56 1.77 22.19 4.12
N GLY A 57 1.41 23.10 3.21
CA GLY A 57 2.29 23.64 2.19
C GLY A 57 3.43 24.46 2.77
N GLU A 58 3.12 25.44 3.63
CA GLU A 58 4.13 26.29 4.27
C GLU A 58 5.05 25.52 5.21
N GLN A 59 4.51 24.51 5.93
CA GLN A 59 5.35 23.62 6.75
C GLN A 59 6.39 22.88 5.90
N LEU A 60 5.98 22.25 4.79
CA LEU A 60 6.91 21.51 3.93
C LEU A 60 7.89 22.46 3.21
N GLN A 61 7.41 23.63 2.78
CA GLN A 61 8.22 24.69 2.17
C GLN A 61 9.35 25.13 3.13
N TRP A 62 9.03 25.36 4.41
CA TRP A 62 10.04 25.72 5.41
C TRP A 62 11.14 24.66 5.56
N TYR A 63 10.77 23.37 5.60
CA TYR A 63 11.75 22.27 5.65
C TYR A 63 12.57 22.17 4.36
N TRP A 64 11.98 22.47 3.21
CA TRP A 64 12.67 22.52 1.93
C TRP A 64 13.69 23.66 1.88
N ASP A 65 13.31 24.87 2.28
CA ASP A 65 14.18 26.04 2.30
C ASP A 65 15.36 25.84 3.26
N LYS A 66 15.11 25.22 4.42
CA LYS A 66 16.15 24.81 5.38
C LYS A 66 17.12 23.79 4.79
N GLU A 67 16.63 22.83 4.00
CA GLU A 67 17.46 21.84 3.32
C GLU A 67 18.28 22.47 2.18
N VAL A 68 17.70 23.41 1.42
CA VAL A 68 18.41 24.18 0.38
C VAL A 68 19.52 25.03 1.00
N PHE A 69 19.25 25.72 2.11
CA PHE A 69 20.25 26.51 2.83
C PHE A 69 21.42 25.64 3.32
N LYS A 70 21.12 24.50 3.96
CA LYS A 70 22.16 23.55 4.40
C LYS A 70 22.94 22.98 3.22
N ALA A 71 22.25 22.60 2.15
CA ALA A 71 22.88 22.04 0.97
C ALA A 71 23.86 23.04 0.32
N LYS A 72 23.51 24.33 0.28
CA LYS A 72 24.40 25.41 -0.17
C LYS A 72 25.64 25.56 0.71
N LYS A 73 25.48 25.48 2.05
CA LYS A 73 26.61 25.54 3.00
C LYS A 73 27.55 24.33 2.84
N ASP A 74 26.99 23.15 2.62
CA ASP A 74 27.73 21.89 2.53
C ASP A 74 28.22 21.59 1.09
N LEU A 75 28.06 22.53 0.13
CA LEU A 75 28.38 22.36 -1.30
C LEU A 75 27.79 21.08 -1.93
N ARG A 76 26.58 20.69 -1.50
CA ARG A 76 25.89 19.48 -1.97
C ARG A 76 24.58 19.83 -2.67
N VAL A 77 24.04 18.88 -3.43
CA VAL A 77 22.70 19.03 -4.01
C VAL A 77 21.62 18.87 -2.94
N PRO A 78 20.56 19.71 -2.93
CA PRO A 78 19.46 19.56 -1.96
C PRO A 78 18.64 18.31 -2.28
N HIS A 79 18.16 17.60 -1.25
CA HIS A 79 17.36 16.38 -1.45
C HIS A 79 15.95 16.55 -0.89
N LEU A 80 14.94 16.52 -1.77
CA LEU A 80 13.54 16.69 -1.38
C LEU A 80 13.06 15.55 -0.47
N THR A 81 13.59 14.34 -0.66
CA THR A 81 13.36 13.19 0.24
C THR A 81 13.73 13.51 1.70
N LYS A 82 14.82 14.25 1.92
CA LYS A 82 15.31 14.61 3.26
C LYS A 82 14.41 15.68 3.91
N ALA A 83 13.93 16.64 3.13
CA ALA A 83 12.96 17.63 3.61
C ALA A 83 11.63 16.96 4.01
N ILE A 84 11.09 16.08 3.16
CA ILE A 84 9.87 15.29 3.44
C ILE A 84 10.05 14.45 4.69
N MET A 85 11.18 13.73 4.80
CA MET A 85 11.46 12.89 5.97
C MET A 85 11.51 13.74 7.24
N ASN A 86 12.28 14.84 7.26
CA ASN A 86 12.37 15.68 8.46
C ASN A 86 11.02 16.30 8.88
N CYS A 87 10.16 16.63 7.92
CA CYS A 87 8.84 17.20 8.18
C CYS A 87 7.89 16.17 8.82
N TYR A 88 7.82 14.96 8.27
CA TYR A 88 6.78 14.00 8.64
C TYR A 88 7.26 12.82 9.50
N TRP A 89 8.56 12.59 9.71
CA TRP A 89 9.03 11.35 10.34
C TRP A 89 8.50 11.13 11.75
N LYS A 90 8.37 12.19 12.57
CA LYS A 90 7.90 12.05 13.97
C LYS A 90 6.45 11.56 14.04
N SER A 91 5.58 12.15 13.22
CA SER A 91 4.18 11.74 13.13
C SER A 91 4.07 10.34 12.51
N TYR A 92 4.89 10.06 11.51
CA TYR A 92 4.88 8.77 10.81
C TYR A 92 5.50 7.63 11.62
N SER A 93 6.49 7.88 12.48
CA SER A 93 7.12 6.87 13.33
C SER A 93 6.18 6.38 14.44
N LEU A 94 5.34 7.27 14.98
CA LEU A 94 4.27 6.90 15.91
C LEU A 94 3.32 5.86 15.29
N LEU A 95 2.96 6.03 14.02
CA LEU A 95 2.14 5.04 13.29
C LEU A 95 2.84 3.69 13.13
N GLY A 96 4.18 3.71 13.03
CA GLY A 96 4.98 2.49 12.99
C GLY A 96 4.93 1.70 14.29
N ALA A 97 4.89 2.38 15.43
CA ALA A 97 4.70 1.72 16.73
C ALA A 97 3.34 1.00 16.80
N PHE A 98 2.27 1.60 16.29
CA PHE A 98 0.96 0.94 16.18
C PHE A 98 0.98 -0.29 15.27
N THR A 99 1.70 -0.21 14.13
CA THR A 99 1.86 -1.36 13.22
C THR A 99 2.61 -2.49 13.92
N PHE A 100 3.68 -2.17 14.65
CA PHE A 100 4.45 -3.17 15.40
C PHE A 100 3.61 -3.88 16.47
N LEU A 101 2.77 -3.12 17.17
CA LEU A 101 1.81 -3.68 18.13
C LEU A 101 0.79 -4.58 17.44
N GLU A 102 0.23 -4.17 16.29
CA GLU A 102 -0.68 -4.99 15.47
C GLU A 102 -0.05 -6.31 15.06
N GLU A 103 1.18 -6.28 14.53
CA GLU A 103 1.90 -7.49 14.12
C GLU A 103 2.25 -8.39 15.31
N SER A 104 2.55 -7.81 16.48
CA SER A 104 2.78 -8.58 17.71
C SER A 104 1.51 -9.33 18.13
N VAL A 105 0.34 -8.69 18.08
CA VAL A 105 -0.95 -9.32 18.39
C VAL A 105 -1.27 -10.45 17.39
N LYS A 106 -0.95 -10.28 16.10
CA LYS A 106 -1.11 -11.33 15.07
C LYS A 106 -0.25 -12.58 15.32
N ILE A 107 0.87 -12.45 16.02
CA ILE A 107 1.74 -13.58 16.41
C ILE A 107 1.24 -14.23 17.70
N ILE A 108 0.82 -13.43 18.68
CA ILE A 108 0.34 -13.91 19.98
C ILE A 108 -0.98 -14.69 19.83
N GLN A 109 -1.91 -14.21 19.02
CA GLN A 109 -3.25 -14.81 18.88
C GLN A 109 -3.21 -16.31 18.49
N PRO A 110 -2.44 -16.74 17.46
CA PRO A 110 -2.26 -18.17 17.17
C PRO A 110 -1.75 -19.01 18.33
N ILE A 111 -0.83 -18.48 19.13
CA ILE A 111 -0.24 -19.20 20.28
C ILE A 111 -1.30 -19.45 21.36
N LEU A 112 -2.12 -18.43 21.65
CA LEU A 112 -3.25 -18.56 22.58
C LEU A 112 -4.28 -19.59 22.10
N ILE A 113 -4.58 -19.61 20.81
CA ILE A 113 -5.47 -20.63 20.23
C ILE A 113 -4.82 -22.02 20.31
N GLY A 114 -3.51 -22.13 20.06
CA GLY A 114 -2.77 -23.38 20.21
C GLY A 114 -2.85 -23.98 21.62
N ASN A 115 -2.68 -23.14 22.64
CA ASN A 115 -2.81 -23.57 24.04
C ASN A 115 -4.27 -23.93 24.38
N LEU A 116 -5.24 -23.20 23.84
CA LEU A 116 -6.65 -23.53 23.99
C LEU A 116 -7.00 -24.88 23.33
N ILE A 117 -6.43 -25.19 22.16
CA ILE A 117 -6.58 -26.50 21.51
C ILE A 117 -5.91 -27.59 22.36
N SER A 118 -4.72 -27.33 22.90
CA SER A 118 -4.01 -28.28 23.76
C SER A 118 -4.82 -28.67 25.00
N TYR A 119 -5.60 -27.74 25.57
CA TYR A 119 -6.52 -28.05 26.66
C TYR A 119 -7.57 -29.11 26.27
N PHE A 120 -8.11 -29.03 25.05
CA PHE A 120 -9.07 -30.02 24.55
C PHE A 120 -8.42 -31.35 24.14
N GLU A 121 -7.12 -31.35 23.80
CA GLU A 121 -6.36 -32.58 23.50
C GLU A 121 -6.14 -33.44 24.76
N SER A 122 -5.94 -32.81 25.92
CA SER A 122 -5.69 -33.48 27.21
C SER A 122 -6.79 -33.18 28.23
N TYR A 123 -8.04 -33.17 27.79
CA TYR A 123 -9.18 -32.78 28.63
C TYR A 123 -9.36 -33.76 29.81
N ASP A 124 -9.27 -33.23 31.03
CA ASP A 124 -9.61 -33.91 32.27
C ASP A 124 -10.74 -33.14 32.97
N SER A 125 -11.83 -33.83 33.32
CA SER A 125 -13.01 -33.23 33.96
C SER A 125 -12.73 -32.75 35.39
N ASN A 126 -11.71 -33.30 36.05
CA ASN A 126 -11.40 -33.01 37.45
C ASN A 126 -10.40 -31.86 37.61
N ASP A 127 -9.76 -31.42 36.51
CA ASP A 127 -8.79 -30.34 36.53
C ASP A 127 -9.46 -28.95 36.37
N ILE A 128 -9.85 -28.40 37.52
CA ILE A 128 -10.47 -27.07 37.62
C ILE A 128 -9.48 -25.96 37.23
N GLU A 129 -8.18 -26.16 37.47
CA GLU A 129 -7.13 -25.17 37.18
C GLU A 129 -6.89 -25.05 35.67
N ALA A 130 -6.83 -26.18 34.95
CA ALA A 130 -6.75 -26.21 33.50
C ALA A 130 -7.98 -25.56 32.85
N ARG A 131 -9.18 -25.77 33.40
CA ARG A 131 -10.41 -25.13 32.91
C ARG A 131 -10.39 -23.61 33.06
N ASN A 132 -9.96 -23.10 34.22
CA ASN A 132 -9.84 -21.66 34.43
C ASN A 132 -8.78 -21.04 33.50
N THR A 133 -7.67 -21.74 33.28
CA THR A 133 -6.62 -21.33 32.34
C THR A 133 -7.14 -21.29 30.90
N ALA A 134 -7.96 -22.26 30.49
CA ALA A 134 -8.59 -22.29 29.18
C ALA A 134 -9.55 -21.11 28.95
N TYR A 135 -10.35 -20.74 29.96
CA TYR A 135 -11.16 -19.51 29.89
C TYR A 135 -10.30 -18.25 29.76
N GLY A 136 -9.15 -18.21 30.44
CA GLY A 136 -8.15 -17.15 30.27
C GLY A 136 -7.63 -17.06 28.83
N TYR A 137 -7.28 -18.18 28.20
CA TYR A 137 -6.88 -18.21 26.79
C TYR A 137 -8.01 -17.77 25.85
N ALA A 138 -9.24 -18.22 26.06
CA ALA A 138 -10.40 -17.82 25.25
C ALA A 138 -10.70 -16.31 25.36
N ALA A 139 -10.63 -15.75 26.57
CA ALA A 139 -10.73 -14.31 26.79
C ALA A 139 -9.59 -13.55 26.09
N GLY A 140 -8.35 -14.07 26.17
CA GLY A 140 -7.19 -13.53 25.47
C GLY A 140 -7.37 -13.51 23.95
N VAL A 141 -7.86 -14.60 23.35
CA VAL A 141 -8.14 -14.68 21.90
C VAL A 141 -9.21 -13.67 21.48
N SER A 142 -10.27 -13.52 22.29
CA SER A 142 -11.34 -12.55 22.04
C SER A 142 -10.82 -11.11 22.10
N LEU A 143 -10.00 -10.80 23.09
CA LEU A 143 -9.35 -9.50 23.24
C LEU A 143 -8.39 -9.21 22.08
N CYS A 144 -7.53 -10.18 21.71
CA CYS A 144 -6.64 -10.05 20.56
C CYS A 144 -7.42 -9.76 19.27
N SER A 145 -8.55 -10.44 19.05
CA SER A 145 -9.39 -10.24 17.86
C SER A 145 -9.97 -8.81 17.81
N LEU A 146 -10.48 -8.32 18.93
CA LEU A 146 -10.99 -6.95 19.05
C LEU A 146 -9.88 -5.91 18.88
N SER A 147 -8.75 -6.09 19.55
CA SER A 147 -7.58 -5.22 19.42
C SER A 147 -7.09 -5.17 17.98
N LEU A 148 -7.01 -6.31 17.30
CA LEU A 148 -6.58 -6.38 15.91
C LEU A 148 -7.50 -5.57 15.00
N ALA A 149 -8.82 -5.73 15.15
CA ALA A 149 -9.80 -4.98 14.35
C ALA A 149 -9.65 -3.46 14.55
N ILE A 150 -9.56 -3.02 15.80
CA ILE A 150 -9.44 -1.59 16.13
C ILE A 150 -8.10 -1.02 15.63
N LEU A 151 -6.99 -1.67 15.96
CA LEU A 151 -5.65 -1.20 15.59
C LEU A 151 -5.48 -1.12 14.08
N HIS A 152 -5.94 -2.14 13.35
CA HIS A 152 -5.84 -2.20 11.90
C HIS A 152 -6.56 -1.02 11.23
N HIS A 153 -7.83 -0.77 11.59
CA HIS A 153 -8.60 0.32 10.98
C HIS A 153 -8.07 1.70 11.36
N LEU A 154 -7.64 1.89 12.61
CA LEU A 154 -7.01 3.15 13.03
C LEU A 154 -5.69 3.40 12.28
N TYR A 155 -4.85 2.36 12.17
CA TYR A 155 -3.60 2.44 11.42
C TYR A 155 -3.87 2.84 9.97
N PHE A 156 -4.77 2.14 9.28
CA PHE A 156 -5.12 2.43 7.89
C PHE A 156 -5.62 3.87 7.71
N TYR A 157 -6.55 4.32 8.57
CA TYR A 157 -7.07 5.68 8.51
C TYR A 157 -5.96 6.72 8.67
N HIS A 158 -5.11 6.57 9.68
CA HIS A 158 -4.04 7.54 9.95
C HIS A 158 -2.94 7.52 8.90
N VAL A 159 -2.59 6.36 8.34
CA VAL A 159 -1.57 6.26 7.29
C VAL A 159 -2.08 6.84 5.96
N GLN A 160 -3.36 6.63 5.63
CA GLN A 160 -3.99 7.25 4.46
C GLN A 160 -4.12 8.77 4.62
N ARG A 161 -4.48 9.24 5.83
CA ARG A 161 -4.52 10.67 6.13
C ARG A 161 -3.13 11.30 6.06
N ALA A 162 -2.11 10.62 6.57
CA ALA A 162 -0.72 11.05 6.36
C ALA A 162 -0.44 11.17 4.86
N GLY A 163 -0.76 10.12 4.09
CA GLY A 163 -0.93 10.10 2.62
C GLY A 163 -1.40 11.45 2.05
N MET A 164 -2.67 11.74 2.26
CA MET A 164 -3.30 12.97 1.82
C MET A 164 -2.51 14.23 2.19
N LYS A 165 -2.00 14.34 3.43
CA LYS A 165 -1.27 15.53 3.91
C LYS A 165 -0.06 15.91 3.03
N LEU A 166 0.80 14.95 2.69
CA LEU A 166 1.96 15.24 1.83
C LEU A 166 1.53 15.49 0.39
N ARG A 167 0.49 14.81 -0.12
CA ARG A 167 0.00 15.09 -1.47
C ARG A 167 -0.43 16.55 -1.56
N VAL A 168 -1.22 17.01 -0.59
CA VAL A 168 -1.68 18.41 -0.52
C VAL A 168 -0.49 19.37 -0.39
N ALA A 169 0.47 19.09 0.51
CA ALA A 169 1.67 19.91 0.68
C ALA A 169 2.50 20.03 -0.61
N MET A 170 2.70 18.91 -1.32
CA MET A 170 3.44 18.84 -2.57
C MET A 170 2.72 19.62 -3.69
N CYS A 171 1.40 19.47 -3.82
CA CYS A 171 0.61 20.26 -4.75
C CYS A 171 0.75 21.77 -4.48
N HIS A 172 0.68 22.18 -3.21
CA HIS A 172 0.88 23.58 -2.81
C HIS A 172 2.27 24.09 -3.25
N MET A 173 3.34 23.35 -2.93
CA MET A 173 4.70 23.75 -3.31
C MET A 173 4.91 23.83 -4.83
N ILE A 174 4.40 22.85 -5.58
CA ILE A 174 4.50 22.85 -7.05
C ILE A 174 3.75 24.05 -7.63
N TYR A 175 2.54 24.34 -7.12
CA TYR A 175 1.75 25.48 -7.56
C TYR A 175 2.44 26.82 -7.26
N LYS A 176 2.92 27.01 -6.02
CA LYS A 176 3.70 28.19 -5.61
C LYS A 176 4.94 28.37 -6.49
N LYS A 177 5.64 27.27 -6.80
CA LYS A 177 6.81 27.32 -7.68
C LYS A 177 6.44 27.66 -9.12
N ALA A 178 5.37 27.07 -9.66
CA ALA A 178 4.91 27.30 -11.04
C ALA A 178 4.59 28.78 -11.30
N LEU A 179 4.02 29.48 -10.31
CA LEU A 179 3.73 30.91 -10.38
C LEU A 179 4.99 31.80 -10.36
N CYS A 180 6.13 31.27 -9.93
CA CYS A 180 7.40 32.00 -9.83
C CYS A 180 8.47 31.52 -10.83
N LEU A 181 8.10 30.72 -11.84
CA LEU A 181 9.03 30.28 -12.89
C LEU A 181 9.30 31.42 -13.88
N ASN A 182 10.56 31.58 -14.29
CA ASN A 182 10.92 32.51 -15.35
C ASN A 182 10.55 31.97 -16.74
N HIS A 183 10.48 32.84 -17.75
CA HIS A 183 10.10 32.45 -19.12
C HIS A 183 11.01 31.37 -19.73
N VAL A 184 12.30 31.34 -19.39
CA VAL A 184 13.27 30.33 -19.89
C VAL A 184 12.98 28.94 -19.30
N ALA A 185 12.63 28.87 -18.01
CA ALA A 185 12.21 27.64 -17.37
C ALA A 185 10.83 27.20 -17.86
N LEU A 186 9.91 28.14 -18.05
CA LEU A 186 8.57 27.88 -18.58
C LEU A 186 8.61 27.31 -20.02
N GLY A 187 9.57 27.75 -20.83
CA GLY A 187 9.82 27.16 -22.16
C GLY A 187 10.32 25.70 -22.11
N LYS A 188 10.94 25.29 -21.00
CA LYS A 188 11.40 23.90 -20.76
C LYS A 188 10.34 23.04 -20.08
N THR A 189 9.48 23.63 -19.25
CA THR A 189 8.41 22.92 -18.52
C THR A 189 7.03 23.33 -19.05
N THR A 190 6.44 22.49 -19.91
CA THR A 190 5.12 22.80 -20.48
C THR A 190 4.03 22.70 -19.42
N THR A 191 2.93 23.44 -19.60
CA THR A 191 1.75 23.34 -18.71
C THR A 191 1.25 21.91 -18.58
N GLY A 192 1.28 21.13 -19.66
CA GLY A 192 0.92 19.71 -19.65
C GLY A 192 1.84 18.86 -18.76
N GLN A 193 3.14 19.17 -18.69
CA GLN A 193 4.06 18.48 -17.78
C GLN A 193 3.74 18.78 -16.31
N ILE A 194 3.40 20.04 -15.98
CA ILE A 194 2.99 20.43 -14.61
C ILE A 194 1.70 19.71 -14.22
N VAL A 195 0.70 19.67 -15.10
CA VAL A 195 -0.56 18.94 -14.86
C VAL A 195 -0.30 17.44 -14.67
N ASN A 196 0.61 16.83 -15.45
CA ASN A 196 0.99 15.44 -15.28
C ASN A 196 1.69 15.19 -13.92
N LEU A 197 2.55 16.11 -13.47
CA LEU A 197 3.16 16.01 -12.14
C LEU A 197 2.08 16.00 -11.04
N LEU A 198 1.14 16.95 -11.07
CA LEU A 198 0.07 17.03 -10.06
C LEU A 198 -0.88 15.83 -10.09
N SER A 199 -1.26 15.35 -11.28
CA SER A 199 -2.26 14.29 -11.44
C SER A 199 -1.70 12.87 -11.32
N ASN A 200 -0.44 12.63 -11.64
CA ASN A 200 0.15 11.29 -11.65
C ASN A 200 1.23 11.13 -10.57
N ASP A 201 2.22 12.02 -10.53
CA ASP A 201 3.37 11.88 -9.65
C ASP A 201 3.02 12.12 -8.18
N VAL A 202 2.21 13.13 -7.87
CA VAL A 202 1.85 13.42 -6.47
C VAL A 202 0.90 12.36 -5.89
N ASN A 203 -0.02 11.80 -6.69
CA ASN A 203 -0.96 10.77 -6.24
C ASN A 203 -0.28 9.48 -5.78
N LYS A 204 0.94 9.19 -6.25
CA LYS A 204 1.70 8.02 -5.78
C LYS A 204 2.03 8.09 -4.29
N PHE A 205 2.23 9.29 -3.74
CA PHE A 205 2.59 9.47 -2.33
C PHE A 205 1.51 8.99 -1.36
N ASP A 206 0.24 8.93 -1.78
CA ASP A 206 -0.85 8.37 -0.98
C ASP A 206 -0.66 6.86 -0.77
N GLN A 207 -0.21 6.16 -1.82
CA GLN A 207 -0.03 4.70 -1.79
C GLN A 207 1.27 4.30 -1.08
N VAL A 208 2.36 5.03 -1.26
CA VAL A 208 3.68 4.60 -0.76
C VAL A 208 3.75 4.56 0.76
N ARG A 209 3.12 5.52 1.42
CA ARG A 209 3.10 5.57 2.89
C ARG A 209 2.30 4.47 3.54
N PHE A 210 1.38 3.86 2.80
CA PHE A 210 0.71 2.66 3.27
C PHE A 210 1.70 1.49 3.43
N PHE A 211 2.68 1.38 2.51
CA PHE A 211 3.56 0.21 2.46
C PHE A 211 4.93 0.38 3.15
N LEU A 212 5.37 1.62 3.40
CA LEU A 212 6.70 1.91 3.93
C LEU A 212 6.96 1.31 5.33
N HIS A 213 5.95 1.21 6.21
CA HIS A 213 6.13 0.55 7.52
C HIS A 213 6.41 -0.95 7.39
N PHE A 214 5.80 -1.62 6.41
CA PHE A 214 6.03 -3.05 6.16
C PHE A 214 7.45 -3.32 5.63
N TRP A 215 8.07 -2.36 4.94
CA TRP A 215 9.48 -2.44 4.56
C TRP A 215 10.42 -2.40 5.77
N LEU A 216 10.11 -1.58 6.78
CA LEU A 216 10.88 -1.49 8.03
C LEU A 216 10.70 -2.76 8.87
N TYR A 217 9.47 -3.24 9.04
CA TYR A 217 9.17 -4.48 9.76
C TYR A 217 9.88 -5.69 9.15
N SER A 218 9.88 -5.81 7.82
CA SER A 218 10.59 -6.89 7.12
C SER A 218 12.12 -6.84 7.30
N ARG A 219 12.70 -5.65 7.57
CA ARG A 219 14.13 -5.50 7.86
C ARG A 219 14.51 -6.05 9.24
N ASP A 220 13.63 -5.93 10.23
CA ASP A 220 13.82 -6.49 11.56
C ASP A 220 13.67 -8.01 11.56
N CYS A 221 12.72 -8.56 10.80
CA CYS A 221 12.62 -10.01 10.56
C CYS A 221 13.81 -10.60 9.77
N ARG A 222 14.65 -9.76 9.14
CA ARG A 222 15.83 -10.20 8.40
C ARG A 222 17.01 -10.55 9.30
N HIS A 223 17.03 -10.07 10.55
CA HIS A 223 18.04 -10.46 11.53
C HIS A 223 17.66 -11.83 12.09
N PRO A 224 18.32 -12.92 11.65
CA PRO A 224 17.89 -14.26 12.02
C PRO A 224 18.04 -14.52 13.53
N GLY A 225 18.94 -13.78 14.21
CA GLY A 225 19.30 -14.00 15.61
C GLY A 225 18.15 -13.87 16.62
N SER A 226 17.15 -13.01 16.38
CA SER A 226 16.01 -12.83 17.29
C SER A 226 14.91 -13.89 17.10
N LEU A 227 14.73 -14.41 15.88
CA LEU A 227 13.77 -15.49 15.60
C LEU A 227 14.37 -16.88 15.90
N LEU A 228 15.69 -17.06 15.71
CA LEU A 228 16.42 -18.30 16.00
C LEU A 228 16.44 -18.66 17.49
N THR A 229 16.32 -17.67 18.38
CA THR A 229 16.35 -17.88 19.83
C THR A 229 14.99 -18.31 20.40
N ALA A 230 13.87 -17.90 19.77
CA ALA A 230 12.53 -18.23 20.23
C ALA A 230 11.93 -19.49 19.57
N SER A 231 12.41 -19.88 18.39
CA SER A 231 11.84 -20.98 17.60
C SER A 231 12.97 -21.87 17.11
N GLY A 232 13.22 -22.99 17.78
CA GLY A 232 14.41 -23.83 17.55
C GLY A 232 14.65 -24.26 16.09
N LYS A 233 15.78 -24.93 15.84
CA LYS A 233 16.36 -25.37 14.53
C LYS A 233 15.39 -25.87 13.43
N ARG A 234 14.14 -26.18 13.77
CA ARG A 234 13.06 -26.76 12.95
C ARG A 234 12.31 -25.74 12.08
N VAL A 235 12.27 -24.46 12.44
CA VAL A 235 11.61 -23.38 11.64
C VAL A 235 12.46 -22.93 10.44
N VAL A 236 13.75 -23.25 10.44
CA VAL A 236 14.73 -22.85 9.40
C VAL A 236 14.37 -23.42 8.03
N ILE A 237 13.77 -24.61 7.98
CA ILE A 237 13.39 -25.28 6.72
C ILE A 237 12.24 -24.54 6.04
N GLY A 238 11.19 -24.16 6.78
CA GLY A 238 10.08 -23.38 6.24
C GLY A 238 10.52 -21.99 5.76
N LEU A 239 11.45 -21.36 6.47
CA LEU A 239 12.03 -20.07 6.07
C LEU A 239 12.83 -20.17 4.76
N HIS A 240 13.58 -21.25 4.58
CA HIS A 240 14.31 -21.52 3.33
C HIS A 240 13.36 -21.63 2.12
N TRP A 241 12.25 -22.35 2.27
CA TRP A 241 11.23 -22.46 1.22
C TRP A 241 10.56 -21.13 0.90
N ILE A 242 10.29 -20.30 1.92
CA ILE A 242 9.75 -18.94 1.71
C ILE A 242 10.72 -18.10 0.87
N LEU A 243 12.02 -18.14 1.17
CA LEU A 243 13.04 -17.39 0.42
C LEU A 243 13.16 -17.85 -1.03
N LEU A 244 13.13 -19.17 -1.26
CA LEU A 244 13.16 -19.75 -2.61
C LEU A 244 11.95 -19.30 -3.43
N LEU A 245 10.75 -19.27 -2.83
CA LEU A 245 9.52 -18.83 -3.48
C LEU A 245 9.52 -17.32 -3.79
N ILE A 246 10.16 -16.50 -2.95
CA ILE A 246 10.37 -15.08 -3.25
C ILE A 246 11.28 -14.93 -4.48
N ALA A 247 12.36 -15.71 -4.57
CA ALA A 247 13.27 -15.66 -5.72
C ALA A 247 12.56 -15.98 -7.05
N VAL A 248 11.72 -17.02 -7.07
CA VAL A 248 10.90 -17.38 -8.25
C VAL A 248 9.92 -16.26 -8.63
N LYS A 249 9.31 -15.61 -7.63
CA LYS A 249 8.41 -14.46 -7.87
C LYS A 249 9.12 -13.24 -8.43
N VAL A 250 10.33 -12.93 -7.94
CA VAL A 250 11.12 -11.81 -8.46
C VAL A 250 11.44 -12.04 -9.94
N GLN A 251 11.90 -13.23 -10.30
CA GLN A 251 12.21 -13.57 -11.70
C GLN A 251 10.99 -13.43 -12.61
N THR A 252 9.85 -14.01 -12.22
CA THR A 252 8.60 -13.91 -13.01
C THR A 252 8.07 -12.49 -13.10
N ASN A 253 8.29 -11.65 -12.07
CA ASN A 253 7.94 -10.24 -12.10
C ASN A 253 8.79 -9.43 -13.09
N ASP A 254 10.08 -9.74 -13.24
CA ASP A 254 10.94 -9.06 -14.22
C ASP A 254 10.45 -9.30 -15.66
N TYR A 255 10.09 -10.55 -16.00
CA TYR A 255 9.45 -10.86 -17.28
C TYR A 255 8.12 -10.12 -17.46
N TYR A 256 7.30 -10.01 -16.41
CA TYR A 256 6.05 -9.25 -16.43
C TYR A 256 6.29 -7.78 -16.78
N ILE A 257 7.28 -7.13 -16.16
CA ILE A 257 7.64 -5.72 -16.41
C ILE A 257 8.08 -5.53 -17.86
N ILE A 258 8.93 -6.40 -18.39
CA ILE A 258 9.40 -6.33 -19.79
C ILE A 258 8.23 -6.42 -20.78
N HIS A 259 7.31 -7.36 -20.57
CA HIS A 259 6.13 -7.51 -21.43
C HIS A 259 5.14 -6.34 -21.30
N ARG A 260 5.00 -5.78 -20.09
CA ARG A 260 4.18 -4.59 -19.85
C ARG A 260 4.76 -3.34 -20.52
N SER A 261 6.08 -3.17 -20.51
CA SER A 261 6.77 -2.09 -21.24
C SER A 261 6.52 -2.19 -22.75
N LYS A 262 6.65 -3.40 -23.34
CA LYS A 262 6.34 -3.63 -24.77
C LYS A 262 4.87 -3.34 -25.09
N THR A 263 3.96 -3.66 -24.16
CA THR A 263 2.53 -3.34 -24.31
C THR A 263 2.30 -1.84 -24.45
N ALA A 264 2.93 -1.03 -23.57
CA ALA A 264 2.81 0.42 -23.62
C ALA A 264 3.24 1.00 -24.97
N VAL A 265 4.36 0.52 -25.55
CA VAL A 265 4.83 0.96 -26.88
C VAL A 265 3.80 0.69 -27.99
N PHE A 266 3.17 -0.49 -28.00
CA PHE A 266 2.13 -0.79 -28.99
C PHE A 266 0.84 0.01 -28.75
N THR A 267 0.46 0.22 -27.49
CA THR A 267 -0.69 1.06 -27.13
C THR A 267 -0.49 2.50 -27.61
N ASP A 268 0.71 3.07 -27.41
CA ASP A 268 1.04 4.43 -27.88
C ASP A 268 0.98 4.53 -29.40
N SER A 269 1.54 3.54 -30.11
CA SER A 269 1.45 3.47 -31.58
C SER A 269 -0.01 3.40 -32.05
N ARG A 270 -0.86 2.60 -31.39
CA ARG A 270 -2.29 2.49 -31.75
C ARG A 270 -3.02 3.81 -31.53
N ILE A 271 -2.80 4.45 -30.38
CA ILE A 271 -3.44 5.74 -30.05
C ILE A 271 -3.01 6.82 -31.07
N LYS A 272 -1.73 6.86 -31.44
CA LYS A 272 -1.22 7.77 -32.47
C LYS A 272 -1.91 7.56 -33.81
N THR A 273 -1.91 6.33 -34.34
CA THR A 273 -2.56 6.02 -35.63
C THR A 273 -4.07 6.32 -35.58
N MET A 274 -4.72 6.04 -34.45
CA MET A 274 -6.15 6.32 -34.29
C MET A 274 -6.44 7.83 -34.30
N ASN A 275 -5.58 8.65 -33.69
CA ASN A 275 -5.68 10.11 -33.75
C ASN A 275 -5.50 10.64 -35.18
N GLU A 276 -4.55 10.08 -35.95
CA GLU A 276 -4.34 10.44 -37.36
C GLU A 276 -5.58 10.12 -38.23
N VAL A 277 -6.20 8.94 -38.02
CA VAL A 277 -7.44 8.53 -38.70
C VAL A 277 -8.60 9.46 -38.36
N ILE A 278 -8.78 9.82 -37.08
CA ILE A 278 -9.87 10.72 -36.65
C ILE A 278 -9.67 12.11 -37.23
N SER A 279 -8.43 12.63 -37.23
CA SER A 279 -8.09 13.92 -37.83
C SER A 279 -8.39 13.94 -39.34
N GLY A 280 -8.10 12.84 -40.05
CA GLY A 280 -8.32 12.68 -41.48
C GLY A 280 -9.70 12.14 -41.90
N ILE A 281 -10.68 12.04 -40.99
CA ILE A 281 -11.88 11.23 -41.21
C ILE A 281 -12.71 11.64 -42.43
N ARG A 282 -12.77 12.95 -42.75
CA ARG A 282 -13.53 13.46 -43.90
C ARG A 282 -12.97 12.94 -45.23
N ILE A 283 -11.64 12.91 -45.38
CA ILE A 283 -10.96 12.42 -46.59
C ILE A 283 -11.15 10.91 -46.71
N ILE A 284 -10.96 10.18 -45.61
CA ILE A 284 -11.12 8.72 -45.57
C ILE A 284 -12.54 8.31 -45.98
N LYS A 285 -13.56 9.04 -45.51
CA LYS A 285 -14.98 8.85 -45.87
C LYS A 285 -15.25 9.19 -47.33
N MET A 286 -14.67 10.27 -47.86
CA MET A 286 -14.83 10.70 -49.25
C MET A 286 -14.32 9.64 -50.25
N TYR A 287 -13.23 8.95 -49.91
CA TYR A 287 -12.63 7.90 -50.74
C TYR A 287 -13.04 6.47 -50.35
N ALA A 288 -13.98 6.30 -49.41
CA ALA A 288 -14.40 4.99 -48.89
C ALA A 288 -13.22 4.10 -48.40
N TRP A 289 -12.20 4.71 -47.78
CA TRP A 289 -10.99 4.03 -47.28
C TRP A 289 -11.13 3.48 -45.87
N GLU A 290 -12.34 3.37 -45.31
CA GLU A 290 -12.52 2.96 -43.92
C GLU A 290 -12.02 1.55 -43.65
N LYS A 291 -12.23 0.61 -44.58
CA LYS A 291 -11.81 -0.78 -44.41
C LYS A 291 -10.27 -0.92 -44.35
N PRO A 292 -9.49 -0.37 -45.30
CA PRO A 292 -8.02 -0.38 -45.21
C PRO A 292 -7.46 0.24 -43.92
N PHE A 293 -7.98 1.41 -43.51
CA PHE A 293 -7.52 2.05 -42.27
C PHE A 293 -7.95 1.27 -41.02
N ALA A 294 -9.12 0.62 -41.04
CA ALA A 294 -9.53 -0.27 -39.96
C ALA A 294 -8.60 -1.48 -39.85
N GLU A 295 -8.20 -2.08 -40.98
CA GLU A 295 -7.23 -3.19 -41.00
C GLU A 295 -5.87 -2.78 -40.45
N LEU A 296 -5.36 -1.60 -40.82
CA LEU A 296 -4.10 -1.05 -40.28
C LEU A 296 -4.15 -0.94 -38.74
N VAL A 297 -5.23 -0.39 -38.18
CA VAL A 297 -5.42 -0.29 -36.72
C VAL A 297 -5.56 -1.68 -36.10
N HIS A 298 -6.26 -2.59 -36.77
CA HIS A 298 -6.44 -3.96 -36.31
C HIS A 298 -5.12 -4.74 -36.26
N ASP A 299 -4.19 -4.51 -37.19
CA ASP A 299 -2.84 -5.11 -37.17
C ASP A 299 -2.02 -4.70 -35.96
N ILE A 300 -2.04 -3.41 -35.63
CA ILE A 300 -1.37 -2.90 -34.42
C ILE A 300 -2.04 -3.51 -33.19
N ARG A 301 -3.38 -3.58 -33.18
CA ARG A 301 -4.15 -4.15 -32.07
C ARG A 301 -3.86 -5.64 -31.87
N ARG A 302 -3.68 -6.43 -32.93
CA ARG A 302 -3.28 -7.86 -32.82
C ARG A 302 -1.94 -8.00 -32.09
N LYS A 303 -0.95 -7.19 -32.45
CA LYS A 303 0.37 -7.18 -31.81
C LYS A 303 0.28 -6.75 -30.34
N GLU A 304 -0.52 -5.72 -30.05
CA GLU A 304 -0.80 -5.24 -28.70
C GLU A 304 -1.44 -6.34 -27.84
N ILE A 305 -2.53 -6.97 -28.32
CA ILE A 305 -3.26 -8.03 -27.61
C ILE A 305 -2.34 -9.22 -27.32
N SER A 306 -1.47 -9.61 -28.25
CA SER A 306 -0.49 -10.68 -28.01
C SER A 306 0.42 -10.39 -26.81
N LYS A 307 0.86 -9.14 -26.63
CA LYS A 307 1.67 -8.74 -25.48
C LYS A 307 0.84 -8.60 -24.20
N ILE A 308 -0.39 -8.09 -24.30
CA ILE A 308 -1.35 -8.02 -23.18
C ILE A 308 -1.62 -9.42 -22.64
N LEU A 309 -1.90 -10.40 -23.51
CA LEU A 309 -2.16 -11.79 -23.11
C LEU A 309 -0.95 -12.37 -22.37
N LYS A 310 0.27 -12.24 -22.91
CA LYS A 310 1.49 -12.71 -22.24
C LYS A 310 1.69 -12.06 -20.86
N SER A 311 1.49 -10.75 -20.77
CA SER A 311 1.57 -10.02 -19.48
C SER A 311 0.47 -10.47 -18.50
N SER A 312 -0.74 -10.75 -19.00
CA SER A 312 -1.86 -11.24 -18.19
C SER A 312 -1.61 -12.66 -17.67
N TYR A 313 -1.09 -13.57 -18.50
CA TYR A 313 -0.68 -14.90 -18.04
C TYR A 313 0.40 -14.84 -16.97
N LEU A 314 1.44 -14.02 -17.15
CA LEU A 314 2.49 -13.84 -16.15
C LEU A 314 1.94 -13.26 -14.83
N ARG A 315 0.99 -12.31 -14.92
CA ARG A 315 0.30 -11.78 -13.73
C ARG A 315 -0.53 -12.86 -13.04
N GLY A 316 -1.25 -13.68 -13.80
CA GLY A 316 -2.01 -14.82 -13.31
C GLY A 316 -1.12 -15.86 -12.63
N MET A 317 0.03 -16.20 -13.23
CA MET A 317 1.03 -17.09 -12.63
C MET A 317 1.59 -16.53 -11.33
N ASN A 318 1.88 -15.23 -11.26
CA ASN A 318 2.33 -14.57 -10.03
C ASN A 318 1.29 -14.66 -8.91
N LEU A 319 0.01 -14.43 -9.24
CA LEU A 319 -1.09 -14.55 -8.28
C LEU A 319 -1.32 -16.01 -7.85
N ALA A 320 -1.34 -16.96 -8.79
CA ALA A 320 -1.48 -18.39 -8.51
C ALA A 320 -0.33 -18.90 -7.63
N SER A 321 0.89 -18.46 -7.91
CA SER A 321 2.08 -18.80 -7.11
C SER A 321 1.93 -18.37 -5.65
N PHE A 322 1.26 -17.24 -5.35
CA PHE A 322 0.99 -16.82 -3.96
C PHE A 322 0.06 -17.76 -3.20
N PHE A 323 -0.97 -18.30 -3.87
CA PHE A 323 -1.89 -19.26 -3.24
C PHE A 323 -1.25 -20.64 -3.10
N PHE A 324 -0.60 -21.11 -4.16
CA PHE A 324 0.06 -22.42 -4.20
C PHE A 324 1.22 -22.50 -3.20
N SER A 325 2.06 -21.47 -3.14
CA SER A 325 3.24 -21.43 -2.27
C SER A 325 2.91 -21.71 -0.81
N ASN A 326 1.78 -21.19 -0.32
CA ASN A 326 1.37 -21.35 1.07
C ASN A 326 1.10 -22.82 1.43
N LYS A 327 0.41 -23.53 0.54
CA LYS A 327 0.07 -24.94 0.74
C LYS A 327 1.31 -25.83 0.64
N VAL A 328 2.21 -25.53 -0.29
CA VAL A 328 3.49 -26.24 -0.42
C VAL A 328 4.37 -26.06 0.83
N ILE A 329 4.53 -24.83 1.33
CA ILE A 329 5.32 -24.58 2.55
C ILE A 329 4.76 -25.35 3.74
N GLN A 330 3.44 -25.33 3.93
CA GLN A 330 2.78 -26.08 5.00
C GLN A 330 3.03 -27.58 4.85
N LEU A 331 2.81 -28.14 3.65
CA LEU A 331 3.03 -29.55 3.36
C LEU A 331 4.47 -29.99 3.65
N VAL A 332 5.47 -29.28 3.11
CA VAL A 332 6.87 -29.64 3.27
C VAL A 332 7.32 -29.54 4.73
N THR A 333 6.84 -28.51 5.45
CA THR A 333 7.17 -28.34 6.88
C THR A 333 6.66 -29.51 7.71
N PHE A 334 5.38 -29.88 7.57
CA PHE A 334 4.81 -30.98 8.34
C PHE A 334 5.37 -32.33 7.90
N MET A 335 5.60 -32.53 6.61
CA MET A 335 6.22 -33.75 6.11
C MET A 335 7.62 -33.94 6.71
N THR A 336 8.45 -32.90 6.70
CA THR A 336 9.78 -32.96 7.32
C THR A 336 9.70 -33.20 8.82
N TYR A 337 8.73 -32.58 9.49
CA TYR A 337 8.53 -32.74 10.92
C TYR A 337 8.21 -34.19 11.32
N VAL A 338 7.37 -34.86 10.52
CA VAL A 338 7.02 -36.28 10.68
C VAL A 338 8.21 -37.17 10.35
N LEU A 339 8.96 -36.89 9.26
CA LEU A 339 10.15 -37.66 8.87
C LEU A 339 11.27 -37.61 9.93
N LEU A 340 11.34 -36.52 10.71
CA LEU A 340 12.23 -36.39 11.86
C LEU A 340 11.74 -37.16 13.11
N GLY A 341 10.68 -37.98 13.00
CA GLY A 341 10.16 -38.83 14.06
C GLY A 341 9.31 -38.11 15.11
N ASN A 342 8.83 -36.89 14.84
CA ASN A 342 8.01 -36.15 15.79
C ASN A 342 6.52 -36.43 15.61
N ILE A 343 5.79 -36.44 16.73
CA ILE A 343 4.33 -36.58 16.75
C ILE A 343 3.68 -35.23 16.44
N VAL A 344 2.77 -35.24 15.47
CA VAL A 344 2.00 -34.07 15.05
C VAL A 344 0.73 -33.97 15.91
N THR A 345 0.65 -32.95 16.77
CA THR A 345 -0.56 -32.60 17.51
C THR A 345 -1.35 -31.49 16.81
N ALA A 346 -2.67 -31.44 16.99
CA ALA A 346 -3.52 -30.44 16.36
C ALA A 346 -3.17 -29.02 16.85
N SER A 347 -2.85 -28.87 18.13
CA SER A 347 -2.34 -27.62 18.73
C SER A 347 -1.13 -27.06 17.96
N ARG A 348 -0.13 -27.90 17.68
CA ARG A 348 1.09 -27.51 16.94
C ARG A 348 0.81 -27.20 15.48
N VAL A 349 -0.03 -27.98 14.82
CA VAL A 349 -0.40 -27.76 13.42
C VAL A 349 -1.10 -26.42 13.26
N PHE A 350 -2.09 -26.14 14.13
CA PHE A 350 -2.86 -24.92 14.05
C PHE A 350 -2.01 -23.67 14.23
N VAL A 351 -1.14 -23.67 15.26
CA VAL A 351 -0.20 -22.56 15.53
C VAL A 351 0.71 -22.33 14.33
N ALA A 352 1.35 -23.39 13.82
CA ALA A 352 2.28 -23.27 12.70
C ALA A 352 1.58 -22.77 11.43
N VAL A 353 0.41 -23.32 11.07
CA VAL A 353 -0.37 -22.89 9.90
C VAL A 353 -0.76 -21.42 10.01
N SER A 354 -1.21 -21.00 11.18
CA SER A 354 -1.64 -19.62 11.44
C SER A 354 -0.47 -18.63 11.37
N LEU A 355 0.68 -18.98 11.98
CA LEU A 355 1.89 -18.15 11.91
C LEU A 355 2.42 -18.03 10.47
N TYR A 356 2.43 -19.14 9.71
CA TYR A 356 2.81 -19.09 8.29
C TYR A 356 1.89 -18.19 7.47
N ASN A 357 0.58 -18.23 7.72
CA ASN A 357 -0.38 -17.37 7.04
C ASN A 357 -0.10 -15.88 7.32
N SER A 358 0.19 -15.52 8.58
CA SER A 358 0.51 -14.14 8.98
C SER A 358 1.80 -13.64 8.31
N VAL A 359 2.90 -14.40 8.44
CA VAL A 359 4.20 -14.02 7.84
C VAL A 359 4.12 -13.92 6.32
N ARG A 360 3.37 -14.83 5.69
CA ARG A 360 3.21 -14.86 4.22
C ARG A 360 2.62 -13.57 3.68
N LEU A 361 1.57 -13.03 4.30
CA LEU A 361 0.91 -11.82 3.80
C LEU A 361 1.90 -10.64 3.80
N THR A 362 2.63 -10.48 4.90
CA THR A 362 3.61 -9.40 5.08
C THR A 362 4.80 -9.55 4.13
N VAL A 363 5.40 -10.74 4.05
CA VAL A 363 6.63 -10.96 3.27
C VAL A 363 6.36 -11.15 1.78
N ALA A 364 5.32 -11.88 1.40
CA ALA A 364 5.11 -12.28 0.01
C ALA A 364 4.24 -11.32 -0.80
N LEU A 365 3.49 -10.41 -0.15
CA LEU A 365 2.63 -9.43 -0.81
C LEU A 365 3.01 -7.99 -0.45
N PHE A 366 3.01 -7.63 0.83
CA PHE A 366 3.21 -6.23 1.23
C PHE A 366 4.64 -5.75 1.01
N PHE A 367 5.65 -6.59 1.26
CA PHE A 367 7.05 -6.21 1.07
C PHE A 367 7.42 -5.90 -0.41
N PRO A 368 7.09 -6.75 -1.40
CA PRO A 368 7.33 -6.41 -2.81
C PRO A 368 6.60 -5.14 -3.26
N LEU A 369 5.34 -4.98 -2.85
CA LEU A 369 4.55 -3.78 -3.13
C LEU A 369 5.19 -2.53 -2.51
N ALA A 370 5.76 -2.63 -1.30
CA ALA A 370 6.47 -1.54 -0.67
C ALA A 370 7.68 -1.08 -1.49
N ILE A 371 8.48 -2.04 -1.99
CA ILE A 371 9.65 -1.73 -2.83
C ILE A 371 9.22 -1.10 -4.15
N GLU A 372 8.22 -1.68 -4.82
CA GLU A 372 7.67 -1.15 -6.06
C GLU A 372 7.23 0.30 -5.89
N LYS A 373 6.36 0.55 -4.91
CA LYS A 373 5.79 1.88 -4.66
C LYS A 373 6.86 2.87 -4.21
N ALA A 374 7.79 2.47 -3.34
CA ALA A 374 8.92 3.32 -2.94
C ALA A 374 9.79 3.71 -4.15
N SER A 375 10.10 2.76 -5.04
CA SER A 375 10.87 3.04 -6.27
C SER A 375 10.15 4.03 -7.18
N GLU A 376 8.85 3.82 -7.43
CA GLU A 376 8.03 4.73 -8.24
C GLU A 376 7.97 6.14 -7.63
N SER A 377 7.84 6.26 -6.31
CA SER A 377 7.85 7.54 -5.62
C SER A 377 9.21 8.23 -5.66
N LEU A 378 10.32 7.49 -5.59
CA LEU A 378 11.65 8.08 -5.71
C LEU A 378 11.86 8.70 -7.10
N VAL A 379 11.37 8.06 -8.15
CA VAL A 379 11.38 8.63 -9.51
C VAL A 379 10.51 9.89 -9.57
N SER A 380 9.32 9.86 -9.00
CA SER A 380 8.44 11.03 -8.93
C SER A 380 9.05 12.19 -8.14
N ILE A 381 9.71 11.94 -7.01
CA ILE A 381 10.44 12.96 -6.24
C ILE A 381 11.56 13.58 -7.07
N ARG A 382 12.30 12.77 -7.85
CA ARG A 382 13.35 13.27 -8.75
C ARG A 382 12.81 14.15 -9.88
N ARG A 383 11.56 13.94 -10.31
CA ARG A 383 10.90 14.76 -11.34
C ARG A 383 10.32 16.06 -10.78
N ILE A 384 9.93 16.07 -9.50
CA ILE A 384 9.37 17.25 -8.82
C ILE A 384 10.45 18.20 -8.31
N LYS A 385 11.57 17.65 -7.81
CA LYS A 385 12.76 18.43 -7.43
C LYS A 385 13.31 19.16 -8.66
#